data_AF-A0A354YDN7-F1
#
_entry.id   AF-A0A354YDN7-F1
#
_cell.length_a   1.000
_cell.length_b   1.000
_cell.length_c   1.000
_cell.angle_alpha   90.00
_cell.angle_beta   90.00
_cell.angle_gamma   90.00
#
_symmetry.space_group_name_H-M   'P 1'
#
loop_
_entity.id
_entity.type
_entity.pdbx_description
1 polymer ?
#
loop_
_entity_poly.entity_id
_entity_poly.type
_entity_poly.pdbx_seq_one_letter_code
_entity_poly.pdbx_strand_id
1 'polypeptide(L)' 'IAPGSGVLTHCNTGSLATAGFGTALGVIRAGMAEGRIARVFAGETRPWLQGARLTVWELQQDGI' A
#
# COMPACT_ATOMS: atom_id res chain seq x y z
N ILE A 1 8.00 8.76 7.34
CA ILE A 1 7.99 7.44 8.01
C ILE A 1 9.39 7.19 8.55
N ALA A 2 9.56 6.76 9.80
CA ALA A 2 10.89 6.50 10.37
C ALA A 2 11.51 5.23 9.75
N PRO A 3 12.84 5.13 9.59
CA PRO A 3 13.48 3.92 9.08
C PRO A 3 13.13 2.66 9.90
N GLY A 4 12.90 1.54 9.21
CA GLY A 4 12.54 0.27 9.84
C GLY A 4 11.07 0.13 10.26
N SER A 5 10.19 1.06 9.85
CA SER A 5 8.78 1.05 10.27
C SER A 5 7.97 -0.04 9.56
N GLY A 6 7.01 -0.62 10.27
CA GLY A 6 5.89 -1.37 9.69
C GLY A 6 4.67 -0.46 9.50
N VAL A 7 4.00 -0.53 8.35
CA VAL A 7 2.86 0.33 8.02
C VAL A 7 1.60 -0.50 7.78
N LEU A 8 0.52 -0.21 8.49
CA LEU A 8 -0.81 -0.80 8.25
C LEU A 8 -1.63 0.14 7.36
N THR A 9 -2.31 -0.42 6.35
CA THR A 9 -3.27 0.30 5.50
C THR A 9 -4.62 -0.42 5.44
N HIS A 10 -5.67 0.32 5.08
CA HIS A 10 -7.04 -0.15 5.01
C HIS A 10 -7.70 0.32 3.71
N CYS A 11 -8.60 -0.51 3.15
CA CYS A 11 -9.20 -0.33 1.83
C CYS A 11 -8.14 -0.30 0.72
N ASN A 12 -8.47 0.31 -0.42
CA ASN A 12 -7.52 0.62 -1.48
C ASN A 12 -7.48 2.13 -1.74
N THR A 13 -6.30 2.72 -1.58
CA THR A 13 -6.04 4.16 -1.80
C THR A 13 -4.82 4.36 -2.71
N GLY A 14 -4.67 3.47 -3.68
CA GLY A 14 -3.52 3.40 -4.58
C GLY A 14 -3.87 3.85 -5.98
N SER A 15 -3.09 3.35 -6.94
CA SER A 15 -3.26 3.72 -8.34
C SER A 15 -4.64 3.35 -8.85
N LEU A 16 -5.16 2.19 -8.47
CA LEU A 16 -6.48 1.71 -8.88
C LEU A 16 -7.64 2.53 -8.29
N ALA A 17 -7.39 3.32 -7.24
CA ALA A 17 -8.37 4.20 -6.62
C ALA A 17 -8.22 5.67 -7.06
N THR A 18 -7.23 5.97 -7.90
CA THR A 18 -6.90 7.33 -8.36
C THR A 18 -6.60 7.31 -9.86
N ALA A 19 -6.19 8.45 -10.43
CA ALA A 19 -5.75 8.53 -11.83
C ALA A 19 -4.21 8.42 -11.97
N GLY A 20 -3.51 7.84 -11.01
CA GLY A 20 -2.05 7.85 -10.98
C GLY A 20 -1.42 7.13 -9.79
N PHE A 21 -0.55 7.80 -9.05
CA PHE A 21 0.33 7.17 -8.05
C PHE A 21 -0.38 6.66 -6.78
N GLY A 22 -1.60 7.12 -6.49
CA GLY A 22 -2.30 6.87 -5.24
C GLY A 22 -2.08 7.93 -4.16
N THR A 23 -2.79 7.80 -3.04
CA THR A 23 -2.64 8.68 -1.87
C THR A 23 -1.80 7.98 -0.79
N ALA A 24 -2.41 7.20 0.11
CA ALA A 24 -1.64 6.51 1.16
C ALA A 24 -0.68 5.45 0.58
N LEU A 25 -1.09 4.74 -0.48
CA LEU A 25 -0.20 3.80 -1.17
C LEU A 25 0.92 4.52 -1.93
N GLY A 26 0.69 5.77 -2.38
CA GLY A 26 1.76 6.61 -2.91
C GLY A 26 2.82 6.94 -1.84
N VAL A 27 2.40 7.28 -0.62
CA VAL A 27 3.32 7.48 0.52
C VAL A 27 4.06 6.19 0.87
N ILE A 28 3.39 5.04 0.82
CA ILE A 28 4.02 3.73 1.03
C ILE A 28 5.08 3.45 -0.04
N ARG A 29 4.77 3.67 -1.32
CA ARG A 29 5.72 3.49 -2.43
C ARG A 29 6.96 4.37 -2.25
N ALA A 30 6.78 5.66 -1.93
CA ALA A 30 7.90 6.55 -1.64
C ALA A 30 8.71 6.07 -0.43
N GLY A 31 8.05 5.65 0.66
CA GLY A 31 8.72 5.14 1.85
C GLY A 31 9.48 3.83 1.65
N MET A 32 8.99 2.94 0.77
CA MET A 32 9.70 1.72 0.35
C MET A 32 10.93 2.07 -0.51
N ALA A 33 10.78 2.98 -1.48
CA ALA A 33 11.86 3.44 -2.34
C ALA A 33 12.99 4.15 -1.55
N GLU A 34 12.63 4.88 -0.48
CA GLU A 34 13.58 5.49 0.46
C GLU A 34 14.20 4.46 1.44
N GLY A 35 13.79 3.19 1.42
CA GLY A 35 14.26 2.16 2.36
C GLY A 35 13.80 2.38 3.81
N ARG A 36 12.73 3.15 4.04
CA ARG A 36 12.26 3.52 5.38
C ARG A 36 11.18 2.60 5.91
N ILE A 37 10.39 2.00 5.03
CA ILE A 37 9.38 1.00 5.39
C ILE A 37 10.01 -0.39 5.27
N ALA A 38 9.93 -1.18 6.34
CA ALA A 38 10.39 -2.56 6.34
C ALA A 38 9.31 -3.56 5.93
N ARG A 39 8.04 -3.23 6.18
CA ARG A 39 6.90 -4.10 5.85
C ARG A 39 5.60 -3.31 5.75
N VAL A 40 4.72 -3.71 4.84
CA VAL A 40 3.35 -3.22 4.72
C VAL A 40 2.37 -4.32 5.14
N PHE A 41 1.38 -3.96 5.95
CA PHE A 41 0.26 -4.82 6.32
C PHE A 41 -0.99 -4.23 5.67
N ALA A 42 -1.70 -5.01 4.87
CA ALA A 42 -2.97 -4.61 4.28
C ALA A 42 -4.10 -5.43 4.91
N GLY A 43 -5.05 -4.78 5.57
CA GLY A 43 -6.26 -5.46 6.02
C GLY A 43 -7.11 -5.88 4.83
N GLU A 44 -7.74 -7.06 4.86
CA GLU A 44 -8.51 -7.57 3.71
C GLU A 44 -9.63 -6.62 3.25
N THR A 45 -10.19 -5.83 4.18
CA THR A 45 -11.22 -4.80 3.96
C THR A 45 -12.56 -5.37 3.48
N ARG A 46 -13.26 -6.09 4.37
CA ARG A 46 -14.63 -6.56 4.14
C ARG A 46 -15.62 -5.39 3.95
N PRO A 47 -16.74 -5.61 3.24
CA PRO A 47 -17.14 -6.85 2.55
C PRO A 47 -16.59 -6.98 1.12
N TRP A 48 -16.11 -5.89 0.52
CA TRP A 48 -15.72 -5.86 -0.90
C TRP A 48 -14.30 -6.37 -1.18
N LEU A 49 -13.50 -6.52 -0.11
CA LEU A 49 -12.16 -7.07 -0.13
C LEU A 49 -11.15 -6.21 -0.91
N GLN A 50 -11.27 -4.89 -0.84
CA GLN A 50 -10.36 -3.98 -1.56
C GLN A 50 -8.90 -4.22 -1.19
N GLY A 51 -8.62 -4.43 0.10
CA GLY A 51 -7.25 -4.62 0.55
C GLY A 51 -6.64 -5.91 0.00
N ALA A 52 -7.39 -7.02 0.07
CA ALA A 52 -6.93 -8.31 -0.45
C ALA A 52 -6.86 -8.36 -1.98
N ARG A 53 -7.84 -7.76 -2.68
CA ARG A 53 -7.98 -7.87 -4.15
C ARG A 53 -7.20 -6.81 -4.92
N LEU A 54 -7.11 -5.59 -4.39
CA LEU A 54 -6.59 -4.43 -5.11
C LEU A 54 -5.27 -3.97 -4.50
N THR A 55 -5.24 -3.69 -3.19
CA THR A 55 -4.02 -3.16 -2.53
C THR A 55 -2.87 -4.15 -2.56
N VAL A 56 -3.09 -5.39 -2.11
CA VAL A 56 -2.05 -6.42 -2.17
C VAL A 56 -1.61 -6.66 -3.61
N TRP A 57 -2.54 -6.69 -4.56
CA TRP A 57 -2.23 -6.90 -5.97
C TRP A 57 -1.31 -5.80 -6.52
N GLU A 58 -1.65 -4.52 -6.37
CA GLU A 58 -0.84 -3.42 -6.91
C GLU A 58 0.47 -3.18 -6.13
N LEU A 59 0.57 -3.62 -4.88
CA LEU A 59 1.84 -3.63 -4.14
C LEU A 59 2.76 -4.74 -4.65
N GLN A 60 2.22 -5.95 -4.88
CA GLN A 60 2.97 -7.07 -5.43
C GLN A 60 3.49 -6.81 -6.86
N GLN A 61 2.70 -6.12 -7.70
CA GLN A 61 3.16 -5.72 -9.04
C GLN A 61 4.38 -4.78 -8.98
N ASP A 62 4.47 -3.97 -7.93
CA ASP A 62 5.58 -3.04 -7.70
C ASP A 62 6.74 -3.68 -6.92
N GLY A 63 6.65 -4.97 -6.55
CA GLY A 63 7.67 -5.66 -5.76
C GLY A 63 7.73 -5.25 -4.29
N ILE A 64 6.62 -4.74 -3.74
CA ILE A 64 6.46 -4.31 -2.33
C ILE A 64 5.76 -5.38 -1.50
#